data_AF-A0A662V860-F1
#
_entry.id   AF-A0A662V860-F1
#
_cell.length_a   1.000
_cell.length_b   1.000
_cell.length_c   1.000
_cell.angle_alpha   90.00
_cell.angle_beta   90.00
_cell.angle_gamma   90.00
#
_symmetry.space_group_name_H-M   'P 1'
#
loop_
_entity.id
_entity.type
_entity.pdbx_description
1 polymer ?
#
loop_
_entity_poly.entity_id
_entity_poly.type
_entity_poly.pdbx_seq_one_letter_code
_entity_poly.pdbx_strand_id
1 'polypeptide(L)' 'MAKAIRARYEEGVLRPLRKIEGLDEGEEVEIIIKRKVFTEEDFEEVKRVLEKVPKGRIDLLGVVEELYYEEALR' A
#
# COMPACT_ATOMS: atom_id res chain seq x y z
N MET A 1 -18.88 1.58 2.04
CA MET A 1 -17.85 1.22 1.04
C MET A 1 -16.72 2.23 1.17
N ALA A 2 -15.48 1.81 1.39
CA ALA A 2 -14.35 2.73 1.54
C ALA A 2 -13.85 3.17 0.15
N LYS A 3 -13.70 4.48 -0.08
CA LYS A 3 -13.15 5.05 -1.31
C LYS A 3 -11.76 5.61 -1.02
N ALA A 4 -10.73 5.08 -1.67
CA ALA A 4 -9.38 5.58 -1.52
C ALA A 4 -9.23 6.94 -2.23
N ILE A 5 -9.02 8.00 -1.47
CA ILE A 5 -8.79 9.36 -1.99
C ILE A 5 -7.28 9.62 -1.99
N ARG A 6 -6.74 10.01 -3.15
CA ARG A 6 -5.34 10.45 -3.23
C ARG A 6 -5.29 11.94 -2.93
N ALA A 7 -4.45 12.31 -1.97
CA ALA A 7 -4.21 13.69 -1.58
C ALA A 7 -2.70 13.96 -1.51
N ARG A 8 -2.33 15.23 -1.68
CA ARG A 8 -1.00 15.73 -1.40
C ARG A 8 -1.01 16.43 -0.05
N TYR A 9 -0.03 16.12 0.78
CA TYR A 9 0.18 16.82 2.04
C TYR A 9 1.05 18.06 1.82
N GLU A 10 0.53 19.23 2.18
CA GLU A 10 1.24 20.52 2.12
C GLU A 10 0.92 21.32 3.38
N GLU A 11 1.95 21.68 4.17
CA GLU A 11 1.84 22.55 5.36
C GLU A 11 0.74 22.17 6.38
N GLY A 12 0.51 20.87 6.61
CA GLY A 12 -0.51 20.41 7.56
C GLY A 12 -1.88 20.14 6.93
N VAL A 13 -2.04 20.37 5.62
CA VAL A 13 -3.31 20.20 4.91
C VAL A 13 -3.21 19.05 3.89
N LEU A 14 -4.19 18.14 3.92
CA LEU A 14 -4.37 17.12 2.88
C LEU A 14 -5.20 17.68 1.73
N ARG A 15 -4.54 18.04 0.64
CA ARG A 15 -5.17 18.57 -0.58
C ARG A 15 -5.50 17.42 -1.53
N PRO A 16 -6.79 17.11 -1.77
CA PRO A 16 -7.14 16.01 -2.65
C PRO A 16 -6.70 16.32 -4.09
N LEU A 17 -6.18 15.32 -4.80
CA LEU A 17 -5.74 15.49 -6.19
C LEU A 17 -6.91 15.68 -7.16
N ARG A 18 -8.13 15.31 -6.75
CA ARG A 18 -9.38 15.46 -7.49
C ARG A 18 -10.50 15.78 -6.50
N LYS A 19 -11.57 16.41 -6.98
CA LYS A 19 -12.76 16.68 -6.16
C LYS A 19 -13.28 15.38 -5.54
N ILE A 20 -13.55 15.41 -4.24
CA ILE A 20 -14.19 14.32 -3.52
C ILE A 20 -15.69 14.50 -3.71
N GLU A 21 -16.35 13.45 -4.18
CA GLU A 21 -17.81 13.41 -4.35
C GLU A 21 -18.40 12.51 -3.26
N GLY A 22 -19.50 12.96 -2.65
CA GLY A 22 -20.18 12.23 -1.57
C GLY A 22 -19.49 12.35 -0.20
N LEU A 23 -18.85 13.49 0.06
CA LEU A 23 -18.36 13.90 1.38
C LEU A 23 -18.76 15.36 1.60
N ASP A 24 -19.47 15.62 2.69
CA ASP A 24 -19.98 16.92 3.09
C ASP A 24 -19.02 17.63 4.06
N GLU A 25 -19.15 18.96 4.15
CA GLU A 25 -18.33 19.76 5.07
C GLU A 25 -18.61 19.39 6.53
N GLY A 26 -17.56 19.15 7.30
CA GLY A 26 -17.65 18.77 8.72
C GLY A 26 -17.76 17.27 8.95
N GLU A 27 -17.82 16.43 7.91
CA GLU A 27 -17.72 14.98 8.06
C GLU A 27 -16.33 14.56 8.54
N GLU A 28 -16.30 13.63 9.50
CA GLU A 28 -15.07 13.00 9.98
C GLU A 28 -14.62 11.91 9.00
N VAL A 29 -13.33 11.87 8.70
CA VAL A 29 -12.72 10.88 7.81
C VAL A 29 -11.52 10.21 8.47
N GLU A 30 -11.34 8.93 8.18
CA GLU A 30 -10.15 8.19 8.59
C GLU A 30 -9.07 8.29 7.50
N ILE A 31 -7.83 8.56 7.91
CA ILE A 31 -6.69 8.73 6.99
C ILE A 31 -5.77 7.52 7.09
N ILE A 32 -5.62 6.80 5.98
CA ILE A 32 -4.66 5.69 5.86
C ILE A 32 -3.40 6.17 5.14
N ILE A 33 -2.28 6.28 5.85
CA ILE A 33 -0.98 6.64 5.26
C ILE A 33 -0.25 5.35 4.86
N LYS A 34 -0.26 5.03 3.58
CA LYS A 34 0.54 3.92 3.03
C LYS A 34 1.99 4.36 2.85
N ARG A 35 2.85 4.05 3.83
CA ARG A 35 4.30 4.17 3.67
C ARG A 35 4.79 2.95 2.90
N LYS A 36 5.51 3.15 1.79
CA LYS A 36 6.25 2.05 1.17
C LYS A 36 7.42 1.70 2.10
N VAL A 37 7.28 0.63 2.88
CA VAL A 37 8.38 0.05 3.66
C VAL A 37 8.95 -1.10 2.83
N PHE A 38 9.49 -0.77 1.65
CA PHE A 38 10.33 -1.68 0.89
C PHE A 38 11.55 -0.86 0.52
N THR A 39 12.55 -0.96 1.39
CA THR A 39 13.88 -0.45 1.09
C THR A 39 14.56 -1.36 0.07
N GLU A 40 15.61 -0.87 -0.58
CA GLU A 40 16.42 -1.72 -1.48
C GLU A 40 17.03 -2.92 -0.73
N GLU A 41 17.28 -2.76 0.58
CA GLU A 41 17.77 -3.83 1.45
C GLU A 41 16.74 -4.95 1.63
N ASP A 42 15.46 -4.59 1.84
CA ASP A 42 14.36 -5.54 1.95
C ASP A 42 14.18 -6.34 0.64
N PHE A 43 14.35 -5.68 -0.51
CA PHE A 43 14.28 -6.34 -1.82
C PHE A 43 15.42 -7.34 -2.03
N GLU A 44 16.65 -6.98 -1.68
CA GLU A 44 17.81 -7.87 -1.81
C GLU A 44 17.75 -9.04 -0.81
N GLU A 45 17.18 -8.86 0.37
CA GLU A 45 16.93 -9.96 1.31
C GLU A 45 15.91 -10.97 0.75
N VAL A 46 14.76 -10.48 0.26
CA VAL A 46 13.74 -11.32 -0.38
C VAL A 46 14.34 -12.07 -1.57
N LYS A 47 15.10 -11.38 -2.42
CA LYS A 47 15.78 -12.00 -3.58
C LYS A 47 16.73 -13.11 -3.17
N ARG A 48 17.56 -12.94 -2.13
CA ARG A 48 18.44 -14.00 -1.62
C ARG A 48 17.67 -15.21 -1.09
N VAL A 49 16.53 -14.98 -0.45
CA VAL A 49 15.67 -16.07 0.02
C VAL A 49 15.09 -16.83 -1.18
N LEU A 50 14.64 -16.12 -2.21
CA LEU A 50 14.08 -16.70 -3.43
C LEU A 50 15.11 -17.46 -4.29
N GLU A 51 16.36 -17.01 -4.34
CA GLU A 51 17.44 -17.70 -5.05
C GLU A 51 17.75 -19.09 -4.47
N LYS A 52 17.47 -19.30 -3.17
CA LYS A 52 17.64 -20.60 -2.50
C LYS A 52 16.47 -21.55 -2.73
N VAL A 53 15.38 -21.08 -3.35
CA VAL A 53 14.21 -21.92 -3.67
C VAL A 53 14.38 -22.53 -5.06
N PRO A 54 14.17 -23.85 -5.25
CA PRO A 54 14.21 -24.48 -6.55
C PRO A 54 13.23 -23.83 -7.53
N LYS A 55 13.71 -23.44 -8.71
CA LYS A 55 12.88 -22.85 -9.77
C LYS A 55 11.76 -23.83 -10.15
N GLY A 56 10.50 -23.38 -9.99
CA GLY A 56 9.32 -24.14 -10.41
C GLY A 56 8.27 -24.41 -9.32
N ARG A 57 8.42 -23.89 -8.10
CA ARG A 57 7.43 -24.10 -7.03
C ARG A 57 6.77 -22.85 -6.46
N ILE A 58 7.10 -21.65 -6.95
CA ILE A 58 6.49 -20.41 -6.45
C ILE A 58 6.14 -19.51 -7.63
N ASP A 59 4.85 -19.28 -7.84
CA ASP A 59 4.32 -18.22 -8.68
C ASP A 59 4.47 -16.91 -7.89
N LEU A 60 5.62 -16.25 -8.04
CA LEU A 60 6.08 -15.17 -7.16
C LEU A 60 5.18 -13.94 -7.17
N LEU A 61 4.41 -13.72 -8.22
CA LEU A 61 3.41 -12.64 -8.25
C LEU A 61 2.27 -12.91 -7.26
N GLY A 62 1.79 -14.15 -7.16
CA GLY A 62 0.61 -14.48 -6.34
C GLY A 62 0.89 -14.36 -4.84
N VAL A 63 2.07 -14.81 -4.39
CA VAL A 63 2.45 -14.76 -2.97
C VAL A 63 2.70 -13.32 -2.51
N VAL A 64 3.32 -12.50 -3.36
CA VAL A 64 3.52 -11.07 -3.06
C VAL A 64 2.19 -10.34 -3.02
N GLU A 65 1.26 -10.64 -3.93
CA GLU A 65 -0.08 -10.06 -3.88
C GLU A 65 -0.83 -10.47 -2.60
N GLU A 66 -0.86 -11.75 -2.23
CA GLU A 66 -1.52 -12.22 -0.99
C GLU A 66 -0.96 -11.56 0.27
N LEU A 67 0.36 -11.50 0.41
CA LEU A 67 1.01 -10.86 1.56
C LEU A 67 0.68 -9.35 1.65
N TYR A 68 0.61 -8.67 0.50
CA TYR A 68 0.18 -7.28 0.42
C TYR A 68 -1.31 -7.08 0.77
N TYR A 69 -2.16 -8.08 0.53
CA TYR A 69 -3.58 -8.02 0.84
C TYR A 69 -3.89 -8.36 2.30
N GLU A 70 -3.20 -9.31 2.91
CA GLU A 70 -3.41 -9.68 4.32
C GLU A 70 -2.98 -8.57 5.30
N GLU A 71 -1.87 -7.89 5.03
CA GLU A 71 -1.45 -6.74 5.85
C GLU A 71 -2.38 -5.53 5.73
N ALA A 72 -3.20 -5.45 4.67
CA ALA A 72 -4.13 -4.35 4.46
C ALA A 72 -5.48 -4.53 5.20
N LEU A 73 -5.73 -5.70 5.79
CA LEU A 73 -6.97 -6.07 6.48
C LEU A 73 -6.81 -6.23 8.01
N ARG A 74 -5.63 -5.90 8.56
CA ARG A 74 -5.33 -5.95 9.98
C ARG A 74 -5.08 -4.57 10.55
#